data_AF-A0AA91Q4P3-F1
#
_entry.id   AF-A0AA91Q4P3-F1
#
_cell.length_a   1.000
_cell.length_b   1.000
_cell.length_c   1.000
_cell.angle_alpha   90.00
_cell.angle_beta   90.00
_cell.angle_gamma   90.00
#
_symmetry.space_group_name_H-M   'P 1'
#
loop_
_entity.id
_entity.type
_entity.pdbx_description
1 polymer ?
#
loop_
_entity_poly.entity_id
_entity_poly.type
_entity_poly.pdbx_seq_one_letter_code
_entity_poly.pdbx_strand_id
1 'polypeptide(L)'
;MRHSRTSADFDPHDLAAFVSVIKNDCKLYPSESVATTITGCKSVLQEADYTYSAYRCSSFVAHLLGCLPYVYGYQNDPLPEAHDVKAALVDFLYTMFTKISPTSLPLTEQLVAILAQTVFCFRFGPDADSKPDFTLFASLTRICTTKKLIHSHAFMDSFCVCPVPVVEAILDVLYHYCTTYDSNCVTQTSTKVLACLVVFDDEHATNHFWLQNWTNA
;
A
#
# COMPACT_ATOMS: atom_id res chain seq x y z
N MET A 1 7.08 -21.32 -20.03
CA MET A 1 8.33 -20.93 -19.35
C MET A 1 8.66 -19.51 -19.78
N ARG A 2 8.43 -18.50 -18.93
CA ARG A 2 8.98 -17.15 -19.15
C ARG A 2 10.27 -17.06 -18.34
N HIS A 3 11.33 -16.56 -18.97
CA HIS A 3 12.63 -16.34 -18.35
C HIS A 3 12.46 -15.42 -17.13
N SER A 4 13.08 -15.81 -16.01
CA SER A 4 13.21 -14.95 -14.83
C SER A 4 13.96 -13.68 -15.27
N ARG A 5 13.33 -12.51 -15.10
CA ARG A 5 13.95 -11.22 -15.46
C ARG A 5 15.07 -10.94 -14.47
N THR A 6 16.23 -10.55 -14.98
CA THR A 6 17.42 -10.31 -14.15
C THR A 6 17.54 -8.82 -13.84
N SER A 7 18.33 -8.46 -12.82
CA SER A 7 18.58 -7.04 -12.46
C SER A 7 19.15 -6.20 -13.61
N ALA A 8 19.79 -6.84 -14.60
CA ALA A 8 20.31 -6.19 -15.80
C ALA A 8 19.23 -5.67 -16.78
N ASP A 9 17.97 -6.09 -16.62
CA ASP A 9 16.87 -5.71 -17.52
C ASP A 9 16.20 -4.38 -17.13
N PHE A 10 16.64 -3.74 -16.04
CA PHE A 10 16.00 -2.56 -15.50
C PHE A 10 16.92 -1.34 -15.46
N ASP A 11 16.41 -0.21 -15.97
CA ASP A 11 17.01 1.10 -15.74
C ASP A 11 16.67 1.57 -14.31
N PRO A 12 17.66 1.79 -13.43
CA PRO A 12 17.44 2.27 -12.05
C PRO A 12 16.73 3.63 -11.99
N HIS A 13 16.74 4.41 -13.07
CA HIS A 13 16.08 5.71 -13.15
C HIS A 13 14.61 5.63 -13.60
N ASP A 14 14.15 4.47 -14.10
CA ASP A 14 12.78 4.28 -14.54
C ASP A 14 11.92 3.56 -13.48
N LEU A 15 11.58 4.31 -12.44
CA LEU A 15 10.64 3.83 -11.41
C LEU A 15 9.27 3.43 -11.96
N ALA A 16 8.85 3.98 -13.12
CA ALA A 16 7.59 3.58 -13.73
C ALA A 16 7.67 2.16 -14.32
N ALA A 17 8.82 1.78 -14.88
CA ALA A 17 9.06 0.41 -15.34
C ALA A 17 8.98 -0.60 -14.19
N PHE A 18 9.64 -0.33 -13.05
CA PHE A 18 9.54 -1.20 -11.86
C PHE A 18 8.10 -1.41 -11.43
N VAL A 19 7.36 -0.32 -11.22
CA VAL A 19 5.97 -0.36 -10.76
C VAL A 19 5.08 -1.10 -11.77
N SER A 20 5.30 -0.90 -13.06
CA SER A 20 4.57 -1.59 -14.12
C SER A 20 4.81 -3.10 -14.09
N VAL A 21 6.06 -3.55 -13.92
CA VAL A 21 6.39 -4.98 -13.81
C VAL A 21 5.76 -5.59 -12.57
N ILE A 22 5.96 -4.99 -11.39
CA ILE A 22 5.40 -5.47 -10.13
C ILE A 22 3.88 -5.59 -10.23
N LYS A 23 3.20 -4.57 -10.75
CA LYS A 23 1.74 -4.60 -10.94
C LYS A 23 1.27 -5.72 -11.85
N ASN A 24 1.97 -5.98 -12.95
CA ASN A 24 1.60 -7.03 -13.87
C ASN A 24 1.82 -8.42 -13.27
N ASP A 25 2.87 -8.60 -12.49
CA ASP A 25 3.18 -9.87 -11.85
C ASP A 25 2.26 -10.14 -10.65
N CYS A 26 1.90 -9.13 -9.85
CA CYS A 26 0.94 -9.28 -8.75
C CYS A 26 -0.48 -9.61 -9.20
N LYS A 27 -0.84 -9.36 -10.46
CA LYS A 27 -2.12 -9.84 -11.04
C LYS A 27 -2.13 -11.34 -11.32
N LEU A 28 -0.97 -11.98 -11.31
CA LEU A 28 -0.85 -13.43 -11.43
C LEU A 28 -1.03 -14.07 -10.04
N TYR A 29 -1.14 -15.39 -10.02
CA TYR A 29 -1.16 -16.13 -8.78
C TYR A 29 0.15 -15.91 -7.97
N PRO A 30 0.07 -15.67 -6.64
CA PRO A 30 1.26 -15.48 -5.82
C PRO A 30 2.23 -16.65 -5.92
N SER A 31 3.52 -16.35 -6.08
CA SER A 31 4.56 -17.37 -6.19
C SER A 31 5.93 -16.79 -5.82
N GLU A 32 6.88 -17.68 -5.52
CA GLU A 32 8.28 -17.32 -5.27
C GLU A 32 8.89 -16.51 -6.42
N SER A 33 8.51 -16.79 -7.67
CA SER A 33 8.98 -16.04 -8.84
C SER A 33 8.53 -14.58 -8.82
N VAL A 34 7.32 -14.30 -8.33
CA VAL A 34 6.81 -12.94 -8.19
C VAL A 34 7.57 -12.21 -7.08
N ALA A 35 7.74 -12.85 -5.91
CA ALA A 35 8.52 -12.29 -4.81
C ALA A 35 9.99 -12.00 -5.21
N THR A 36 10.61 -12.92 -5.95
CA THR A 36 11.96 -12.75 -6.51
C THR A 36 12.04 -11.56 -7.46
N THR A 37 11.04 -11.37 -8.32
CA THR A 37 11.01 -10.24 -9.26
C THR A 37 10.89 -8.91 -8.52
N ILE A 38 10.03 -8.82 -7.51
CA ILE A 38 9.89 -7.62 -6.66
C ILE A 38 11.22 -7.33 -5.94
N THR A 39 11.86 -8.36 -5.39
CA THR A 39 13.16 -8.24 -4.70
C THR A 39 14.26 -7.80 -5.66
N GLY A 40 14.28 -8.31 -6.90
CA GLY A 40 15.20 -7.85 -7.93
C GLY A 40 15.02 -6.37 -8.25
N CYS A 41 13.77 -5.91 -8.41
CA CYS A 41 13.47 -4.49 -8.60
C CYS A 41 13.91 -3.63 -7.41
N LYS A 42 13.71 -4.14 -6.18
CA LYS A 42 14.15 -3.47 -4.94
C LYS A 42 15.65 -3.24 -4.93
N SER A 43 16.45 -4.27 -5.23
CA SER A 43 17.92 -4.15 -5.24
C SER A 43 18.40 -3.09 -6.22
N VAL A 44 17.86 -3.06 -7.44
CA VAL A 44 18.22 -2.05 -8.45
C VAL A 44 17.82 -0.64 -7.98
N LEU A 45 16.62 -0.48 -7.41
CA LEU A 45 16.18 0.81 -6.85
C LEU A 45 17.08 1.26 -5.70
N GLN A 46 17.49 0.33 -4.83
CA GLN A 46 18.34 0.61 -3.67
C GLN A 46 19.72 1.14 -4.09
N GLU A 47 20.29 0.60 -5.16
CA GLU A 47 21.59 1.02 -5.73
C GLU A 47 21.51 2.36 -6.49
N ALA A 48 20.32 2.80 -6.89
CA ALA A 48 20.14 4.04 -7.64
C ALA A 48 20.50 5.29 -6.81
N ASP A 49 21.40 6.14 -7.30
CA ASP A 49 21.82 7.38 -6.64
C ASP A 49 20.94 8.59 -7.02
N TYR A 50 19.61 8.41 -6.98
CA TYR A 50 18.65 9.44 -7.33
C TYR A 50 17.52 9.54 -6.32
N THR A 51 16.99 10.76 -6.14
CA THR A 51 15.84 11.03 -5.28
C THR A 51 14.64 11.49 -6.09
N TYR A 52 13.46 10.99 -5.73
CA TYR A 52 12.20 11.30 -6.39
C TYR A 52 11.39 12.31 -5.57
N SER A 53 10.59 13.13 -6.24
CA SER A 53 9.63 13.98 -5.52
C SER A 53 8.48 13.15 -4.95
N ALA A 54 7.95 13.54 -3.79
CA ALA A 54 6.78 12.87 -3.22
C ALA A 54 5.57 12.88 -4.17
N TYR A 55 5.41 13.94 -4.98
CA TYR A 55 4.37 13.98 -6.01
C TYR A 55 4.51 12.85 -7.05
N ARG A 56 5.74 12.56 -7.50
CA ARG A 56 5.98 11.45 -8.44
C ARG A 56 5.72 10.10 -7.74
N CYS A 57 6.23 9.93 -6.52
CA CYS A 57 6.03 8.71 -5.75
C CYS A 57 4.57 8.46 -5.36
N SER A 58 3.75 9.51 -5.21
CA SER A 58 2.33 9.36 -4.84
C SER A 58 1.57 8.41 -5.77
N SER A 59 1.80 8.50 -7.08
CA SER A 59 1.16 7.61 -8.06
C SER A 59 1.61 6.17 -7.87
N PHE A 60 2.91 5.98 -7.64
CA PHE A 60 3.53 4.67 -7.52
C PHE A 60 3.12 3.97 -6.23
N VAL A 61 3.04 4.69 -5.12
CA VAL A 61 2.50 4.17 -3.84
C VAL A 61 1.09 3.62 -4.05
N ALA A 62 0.21 4.39 -4.68
CA ALA A 62 -1.16 3.94 -4.93
C ALA A 62 -1.22 2.69 -5.83
N HIS A 63 -0.37 2.61 -6.86
CA HIS A 63 -0.28 1.42 -7.71
C HIS A 63 0.26 0.19 -6.97
N LEU A 64 1.30 0.36 -6.16
CA LEU A 64 1.94 -0.71 -5.41
C LEU A 64 1.01 -1.22 -4.29
N LEU A 65 0.39 -0.34 -3.52
CA LEU A 65 -0.60 -0.75 -2.50
C LEU A 65 -1.85 -1.38 -3.15
N GLY A 66 -2.23 -0.92 -4.34
CA GLY A 66 -3.26 -1.57 -5.16
C GLY A 66 -2.89 -2.96 -5.66
N CYS A 67 -1.67 -3.45 -5.44
CA CYS A 67 -1.29 -4.84 -5.71
C CYS A 67 -1.74 -5.79 -4.59
N LEU A 68 -1.90 -5.30 -3.36
CA LEU A 68 -2.26 -6.13 -2.20
C LEU A 68 -3.60 -6.88 -2.38
N PRO A 69 -4.68 -6.25 -2.89
CA PRO A 69 -5.92 -6.98 -3.17
C PRO A 69 -5.74 -8.11 -4.19
N TYR A 70 -4.85 -7.98 -5.18
CA TYR A 70 -4.58 -9.06 -6.14
C TYR A 70 -3.81 -10.22 -5.50
N VAL A 71 -2.84 -9.93 -4.63
CA VAL A 71 -2.05 -10.94 -3.91
C VAL A 71 -2.96 -11.86 -3.08
N TYR A 72 -3.98 -11.29 -2.43
CA TYR A 72 -4.97 -12.04 -1.65
C TYR A 72 -6.27 -12.35 -2.42
N GLY A 73 -6.36 -11.93 -3.69
CA GLY A 73 -7.57 -11.87 -4.50
C GLY A 73 -8.07 -13.20 -5.05
N TYR A 74 -7.21 -14.21 -5.08
CA TYR A 74 -7.47 -15.51 -5.70
C TYR A 74 -7.44 -16.66 -4.69
N GLN A 75 -7.43 -16.34 -3.40
CA GLN A 75 -7.20 -17.29 -2.32
C GLN A 75 -8.30 -17.18 -1.28
N ASN A 76 -8.85 -18.32 -0.87
CA ASN A 76 -9.80 -18.37 0.25
C ASN A 76 -9.10 -18.26 1.60
N ASP A 77 -7.85 -18.74 1.67
CA ASP A 77 -6.97 -18.68 2.83
C ASP A 77 -5.59 -18.12 2.42
N PRO A 78 -4.93 -17.31 3.24
CA PRO A 78 -3.60 -16.78 2.94
C PRO A 78 -2.57 -17.90 2.77
N LEU A 79 -2.04 -18.07 1.55
CA LEU A 79 -0.96 -19.03 1.31
C LEU A 79 0.40 -18.46 1.73
N PRO A 80 1.37 -19.32 2.09
CA PRO A 80 2.75 -18.90 2.38
C PRO A 80 3.32 -17.97 1.29
N GLU A 81 3.09 -18.29 0.02
CA GLU A 81 3.58 -17.50 -1.11
C GLU A 81 2.94 -16.11 -1.19
N ALA A 82 1.69 -15.95 -0.74
CA ALA A 82 1.06 -14.64 -0.64
C ALA A 82 1.72 -13.78 0.44
N HIS A 83 2.12 -14.39 1.57
CA HIS A 83 2.89 -13.70 2.60
C HIS A 83 4.27 -13.27 2.11
N ASP A 84 4.97 -14.10 1.33
CA ASP A 84 6.27 -13.76 0.75
C ASP A 84 6.15 -12.61 -0.26
N VAL A 85 5.16 -12.66 -1.15
CA VAL A 85 4.90 -11.58 -2.11
C VAL A 85 4.51 -10.28 -1.39
N LYS A 86 3.65 -10.36 -0.36
CA LYS A 86 3.31 -9.21 0.48
C LYS A 86 4.56 -8.62 1.12
N ALA A 87 5.41 -9.44 1.74
CA ALA A 87 6.62 -8.99 2.40
C ALA A 87 7.57 -8.29 1.41
N ALA A 88 7.80 -8.89 0.23
CA ALA A 88 8.62 -8.30 -0.81
C ALA A 88 8.05 -6.94 -1.30
N LEU A 89 6.73 -6.83 -1.45
CA LEU A 89 6.06 -5.59 -1.86
C LEU A 89 6.18 -4.48 -0.82
N VAL A 90 5.97 -4.81 0.46
CA VAL A 90 6.12 -3.86 1.58
C VAL A 90 7.58 -3.39 1.69
N ASP A 91 8.53 -4.30 1.56
CA ASP A 91 9.96 -3.98 1.53
C ASP A 91 10.35 -3.06 0.37
N PHE A 92 9.76 -3.29 -0.81
CA PHE A 92 9.96 -2.40 -1.96
C PHE A 92 9.42 -0.99 -1.68
N LEU A 93 8.22 -0.89 -1.08
CA LEU A 93 7.65 0.40 -0.67
C LEU A 93 8.54 1.15 0.32
N TYR A 94 9.08 0.45 1.33
CA TYR A 94 10.01 1.04 2.30
C TYR A 94 11.28 1.55 1.63
N THR A 95 11.84 0.75 0.72
CA THR A 95 13.00 1.15 -0.09
C THR A 95 12.68 2.39 -0.92
N MET A 96 11.51 2.44 -1.56
CA MET A 96 11.07 3.62 -2.32
C MET A 96 10.90 4.86 -1.44
N PHE A 97 10.43 4.73 -0.20
CA PHE A 97 10.32 5.87 0.72
C PHE A 97 11.67 6.48 1.05
N THR A 98 12.73 5.67 1.22
CA THR A 98 14.10 6.18 1.41
C THR A 98 14.61 7.00 0.22
N LYS A 99 14.03 6.80 -0.97
CA LYS A 99 14.38 7.54 -2.19
C LYS A 99 13.54 8.81 -2.39
N ILE A 100 12.63 9.15 -1.48
CA ILE A 100 11.88 10.41 -1.56
C ILE A 100 12.77 11.56 -1.08
N SER A 101 12.82 12.63 -1.86
CA SER A 101 13.57 13.84 -1.49
C SER A 101 13.06 14.42 -0.17
N PRO A 102 13.96 14.74 0.80
CA PRO A 102 13.59 15.20 2.14
C PRO A 102 12.91 16.57 2.14
N THR A 103 13.01 17.34 1.06
CA THR A 103 12.31 18.63 0.91
C THR A 103 10.88 18.47 0.37
N SER A 104 10.46 17.25 0.05
CA SER A 104 9.12 16.98 -0.45
C SER A 104 8.08 17.01 0.67
N LEU A 105 6.83 17.32 0.33
CA LEU A 105 5.72 17.19 1.26
C LEU A 105 5.51 15.71 1.65
N PRO A 106 5.21 15.40 2.92
CA PRO A 106 4.95 14.04 3.37
C PRO A 106 3.76 13.38 2.67
N LEU A 107 3.81 12.06 2.56
CA LEU A 107 2.75 11.24 1.96
C LEU A 107 1.72 10.73 2.97
N THR A 108 1.81 11.12 4.25
CA THR A 108 0.96 10.58 5.32
C THR A 108 -0.53 10.72 5.01
N GLU A 109 -0.99 11.92 4.64
CA GLU A 109 -2.40 12.15 4.28
C GLU A 109 -2.86 11.31 3.09
N GLN A 110 -1.95 11.00 2.14
CA GLN A 110 -2.28 10.10 1.05
C GLN A 110 -2.45 8.67 1.55
N LEU A 111 -1.53 8.17 2.38
CA LEU A 111 -1.59 6.82 2.92
C LEU A 111 -2.85 6.61 3.78
N VAL A 112 -3.25 7.63 4.56
CA VAL A 112 -4.53 7.62 5.29
C VAL A 112 -5.72 7.58 4.34
N ALA A 113 -5.71 8.37 3.26
CA ALA A 113 -6.78 8.36 2.28
C ALA A 113 -6.89 7.01 1.54
N ILE A 114 -5.76 6.36 1.27
CA ILE A 114 -5.70 5.00 0.71
C ILE A 114 -6.30 3.98 1.69
N LEU A 115 -5.97 4.06 2.98
CA LEU A 115 -6.56 3.20 4.01
C LEU A 115 -8.09 3.40 4.06
N ALA A 116 -8.54 4.65 4.13
CA ALA A 116 -9.96 5.00 4.15
C ALA A 116 -10.72 4.45 2.94
N GLN A 117 -10.16 4.61 1.73
CA GLN A 117 -10.74 4.06 0.52
C GLN A 117 -10.82 2.52 0.61
N THR A 118 -9.74 1.88 1.02
CA THR A 118 -9.64 0.41 1.10
C THR A 118 -10.68 -0.18 2.03
N VAL A 119 -10.82 0.35 3.25
CA VAL A 119 -11.80 -0.16 4.23
C VAL A 119 -13.24 0.06 3.75
N PHE A 120 -13.52 1.19 3.09
CA PHE A 120 -14.85 1.45 2.51
C PHE A 120 -15.16 0.48 1.37
N CYS A 121 -14.20 0.24 0.47
CA CYS A 121 -14.38 -0.68 -0.64
C CYS A 121 -14.61 -2.12 -0.17
N PHE A 122 -13.88 -2.57 0.86
CA PHE A 122 -14.12 -3.90 1.42
C PHE A 122 -15.44 -4.01 2.20
N ARG A 123 -15.87 -2.95 2.89
CA ARG A 123 -17.11 -2.98 3.68
C ARG A 123 -18.37 -2.81 2.83
N PHE A 124 -18.36 -1.92 1.84
CA PHE A 124 -19.55 -1.48 1.11
C PHE A 124 -19.50 -1.74 -0.40
N GLY A 125 -18.46 -2.43 -0.87
CA GLY A 125 -18.27 -2.84 -2.25
C GLY A 125 -17.30 -1.93 -3.05
N PRO A 126 -16.84 -2.38 -4.24
CA PRO A 126 -15.72 -1.76 -4.95
C PRO A 126 -15.93 -0.31 -5.43
N ASP A 127 -17.17 0.16 -5.44
CA ASP A 127 -17.59 1.50 -5.85
C ASP A 127 -17.87 2.45 -4.66
N ALA A 128 -17.62 1.98 -3.43
CA ALA A 128 -17.99 2.67 -2.20
C ALA A 128 -17.33 4.04 -2.04
N ASP A 129 -16.14 4.24 -2.59
CA ASP A 129 -15.42 5.50 -2.56
C ASP A 129 -16.08 6.62 -3.39
N SER A 130 -16.93 6.25 -4.35
CA SER A 130 -17.76 7.19 -5.11
C SER A 130 -19.07 7.57 -4.41
N LYS A 131 -19.41 6.88 -3.31
CA LYS A 131 -20.70 7.06 -2.61
C LYS A 131 -20.68 8.31 -1.71
N PRO A 132 -21.84 8.97 -1.50
CA PRO A 132 -21.95 10.12 -0.61
C PRO A 132 -21.44 9.84 0.82
N ASP A 133 -21.62 8.61 1.31
CA ASP A 133 -21.20 8.20 2.65
C ASP A 133 -19.69 8.27 2.84
N PHE A 134 -18.90 7.90 1.83
CA PHE A 134 -17.45 8.05 1.86
C PHE A 134 -17.03 9.52 1.91
N THR A 135 -17.69 10.37 1.11
CA THR A 135 -17.43 11.82 1.10
C THR A 135 -17.76 12.43 2.46
N LEU A 136 -18.88 12.05 3.06
CA LEU A 136 -19.28 12.51 4.40
C LEU A 136 -18.29 12.03 5.46
N PHE A 137 -17.93 10.75 5.46
CA PHE A 137 -16.94 10.19 6.37
C PHE A 137 -15.59 10.92 6.28
N ALA A 138 -15.07 11.09 5.07
CA ALA A 138 -13.81 11.78 4.84
C ALA A 138 -13.86 13.24 5.31
N SER A 139 -15.00 13.92 5.11
CA SER A 139 -15.21 15.28 5.59
C SER A 139 -15.21 15.35 7.12
N LEU A 140 -15.98 14.50 7.79
CA LEU A 140 -16.09 14.47 9.26
C LEU A 140 -14.77 14.11 9.95
N THR A 141 -14.01 13.19 9.37
CA THR A 141 -12.71 12.73 9.88
C THR A 141 -11.53 13.58 9.39
N ARG A 142 -11.79 14.59 8.54
CA ARG A 142 -10.79 15.47 7.92
C ARG A 142 -9.72 14.70 7.13
N ILE A 143 -10.12 13.64 6.44
CA ILE A 143 -9.26 12.86 5.54
C ILE A 143 -9.22 13.54 4.16
N CYS A 144 -8.03 13.79 3.65
CA CYS A 144 -7.83 14.47 2.38
C CYS A 144 -7.97 13.50 1.19
N THR A 145 -9.13 13.49 0.53
CA THR A 145 -9.43 12.60 -0.61
C THR A 145 -9.00 13.15 -1.97
N THR A 146 -8.41 14.35 -2.04
CA THR A 146 -7.87 14.92 -3.29
C THR A 146 -6.53 14.30 -3.72
N LYS A 147 -6.01 13.37 -2.91
CA LYS A 147 -4.77 12.65 -3.17
C LYS A 147 -4.98 11.52 -4.18
N LYS A 148 -3.90 11.02 -4.78
CA LYS A 148 -3.97 9.85 -5.66
C LYS A 148 -4.31 8.60 -4.83
N LEU A 149 -5.36 7.90 -5.23
CA LEU A 149 -5.91 6.72 -4.56
C LEU A 149 -5.68 5.45 -5.37
N ILE A 150 -5.99 4.29 -4.79
CA ILE A 150 -5.96 3.00 -5.50
C ILE A 150 -7.02 3.05 -6.60
N HIS A 151 -6.68 2.52 -7.78
CA HIS A 151 -7.66 2.40 -8.85
C HIS A 151 -8.74 1.39 -8.46
N SER A 152 -10.02 1.75 -8.61
CA SER A 152 -11.17 0.90 -8.28
C SER A 152 -11.11 -0.51 -8.89
N HIS A 153 -10.55 -0.64 -10.10
CA HIS A 153 -10.28 -1.94 -10.73
C HIS A 153 -9.47 -2.91 -9.87
N ALA A 154 -8.58 -2.43 -9.00
CA ALA A 154 -7.86 -3.28 -8.07
C ALA A 154 -8.81 -4.01 -7.10
N PHE A 155 -9.91 -3.38 -6.70
CA PHE A 155 -10.93 -3.98 -5.84
C PHE A 155 -12.01 -4.74 -6.63
N MET A 156 -12.31 -4.32 -7.87
CA MET A 156 -13.30 -4.99 -8.73
C MET A 156 -12.79 -6.30 -9.33
N ASP A 157 -11.53 -6.30 -9.78
CA ASP A 157 -10.94 -7.43 -10.50
C ASP A 157 -10.46 -8.53 -9.55
N SER A 158 -10.17 -8.18 -8.28
CA SER A 158 -9.80 -9.13 -7.23
C SER A 158 -11.04 -9.56 -6.47
N PHE A 159 -11.36 -10.86 -6.45
CA PHE A 159 -12.33 -11.38 -5.49
C PHE A 159 -11.64 -11.56 -4.13
N CYS A 160 -11.17 -10.45 -3.55
CA CYS A 160 -10.36 -10.45 -2.32
C CYS A 160 -11.17 -11.01 -1.15
N VAL A 161 -11.00 -12.31 -0.90
CA VAL A 161 -11.68 -13.05 0.17
C VAL A 161 -11.05 -12.74 1.54
N CYS A 162 -9.76 -12.37 1.56
CA CYS A 162 -9.03 -12.03 2.78
C CYS A 162 -8.74 -10.51 2.84
N PRO A 163 -9.71 -9.66 3.24
CA PRO A 163 -9.50 -8.21 3.33
C PRO A 163 -8.60 -7.82 4.52
N VAL A 164 -8.61 -8.59 5.61
CA VAL A 164 -7.85 -8.28 6.83
C VAL A 164 -6.33 -8.18 6.58
N PRO A 165 -5.65 -9.16 5.94
CA PRO A 165 -4.23 -9.05 5.63
C PRO A 165 -3.85 -7.86 4.75
N VAL A 166 -4.77 -7.41 3.87
CA VAL A 166 -4.56 -6.22 3.04
C VAL A 166 -4.60 -4.96 3.90
N VAL A 167 -5.59 -4.84 4.78
CA VAL A 167 -5.72 -3.70 5.71
C VAL A 167 -4.52 -3.65 6.65
N GLU A 168 -4.12 -4.78 7.24
CA GLU A 168 -2.93 -4.88 8.11
C GLU A 168 -1.64 -4.44 7.39
N ALA A 169 -1.45 -4.85 6.14
CA ALA A 169 -0.30 -4.43 5.35
C ALA A 169 -0.28 -2.90 5.09
N ILE A 170 -1.43 -2.30 4.81
CA ILE A 170 -1.54 -0.83 4.64
C ILE A 170 -1.29 -0.12 5.98
N LEU A 171 -1.79 -0.66 7.09
CA LEU A 171 -1.52 -0.15 8.44
C LEU A 171 -0.02 -0.17 8.75
N ASP A 172 0.67 -1.28 8.49
CA ASP A 172 2.13 -1.41 8.68
C ASP A 172 2.88 -0.36 7.86
N VAL A 173 2.50 -0.19 6.59
CA VAL A 173 3.13 0.79 5.70
C VAL A 173 2.92 2.21 6.20
N LEU A 174 1.70 2.55 6.62
CA LEU A 174 1.38 3.87 7.16
C LEU A 174 2.11 4.12 8.49
N TYR A 175 2.13 3.15 9.40
CA TYR A 175 2.82 3.26 10.68
C TYR A 175 4.32 3.47 10.49
N HIS A 176 4.96 2.64 9.66
CA HIS A 176 6.37 2.77 9.33
C HIS A 176 6.66 4.14 8.71
N TYR A 177 5.82 4.60 7.79
CA TYR A 177 6.01 5.90 7.15
C TYR A 177 5.94 7.05 8.15
N CYS A 178 4.90 7.07 9.00
CA CYS A 178 4.72 8.13 9.99
C CYS A 178 5.88 8.14 10.98
N THR A 179 6.25 6.99 11.55
CA THR A 179 7.30 6.92 12.58
C THR A 179 8.69 7.21 12.03
N THR A 180 8.95 6.94 10.75
CA THR A 180 10.28 7.12 10.14
C THR A 180 10.45 8.47 9.46
N TYR A 181 9.41 8.99 8.78
CA TYR A 181 9.54 10.15 7.89
C TYR A 181 8.62 11.33 8.25
N ASP A 182 7.61 11.15 9.09
CA ASP A 182 6.64 12.20 9.45
C ASP A 182 6.16 12.06 10.90
N SER A 183 7.09 11.95 11.85
CA SER A 183 6.78 11.60 13.25
C SER A 183 5.85 12.62 13.93
N ASN A 184 5.92 13.88 13.52
CA ASN A 184 5.09 14.96 14.05
C ASN A 184 3.58 14.74 13.85
N CYS A 185 3.17 13.91 12.88
CA CYS A 185 1.76 13.68 12.59
C CYS A 185 1.19 12.40 13.22
N VAL A 186 2.02 11.57 13.87
CA VAL A 186 1.63 10.21 14.32
C VAL A 186 0.35 10.24 15.17
N THR A 187 0.25 11.13 16.16
CA THR A 187 -0.93 11.25 17.03
C THR A 187 -2.20 11.69 16.28
N GLN A 188 -2.07 12.62 15.33
CA GLN A 188 -3.21 13.05 14.53
C GLN A 188 -3.65 11.95 13.56
N THR A 189 -2.68 11.26 12.96
CA THR A 189 -2.89 10.17 12.01
C THR A 189 -3.54 8.97 12.70
N SER A 190 -3.13 8.61 13.91
CA SER A 190 -3.70 7.47 14.64
C SER A 190 -5.21 7.61 14.86
N THR A 191 -5.70 8.82 15.09
CA THR A 191 -7.15 9.09 15.22
C THR A 191 -7.90 8.83 13.91
N LYS A 192 -7.32 9.23 12.77
CA LYS A 192 -7.90 8.97 11.45
C LYS A 192 -7.88 7.47 11.11
N VAL A 193 -6.79 6.78 11.47
CA VAL A 193 -6.65 5.33 11.32
C VAL A 193 -7.73 4.60 12.12
N LEU A 194 -7.90 4.93 13.40
CA LEU A 194 -8.96 4.36 14.23
C LEU A 194 -10.35 4.56 13.62
N ALA A 195 -10.65 5.76 13.09
CA ALA A 195 -11.92 6.01 12.42
C ALA A 195 -12.12 5.10 11.19
N CYS A 196 -11.06 4.81 10.42
CA CYS A 196 -11.11 3.86 9.30
C CYS A 196 -11.38 2.43 9.80
N LEU A 197 -10.72 2.01 10.89
CA LEU A 197 -10.89 0.66 11.44
C LEU A 197 -12.29 0.44 12.04
N VAL A 198 -12.89 1.48 12.62
CA VAL A 198 -14.30 1.44 13.06
C VAL A 198 -15.25 1.21 11.89
N VAL A 199 -14.96 1.76 10.71
CA VAL A 199 -15.76 1.49 9.49
C VAL A 199 -15.53 0.06 8.99
N PHE A 200 -14.29 -0.41 9.05
CA PHE A 200 -13.95 -1.77 8.62
C PHE A 200 -14.62 -2.82 9.52
N ASP A 201 -14.78 -2.52 10.81
CA ASP A 201 -15.53 -3.32 11.78
C ASP A 201 -14.98 -4.76 11.92
N ASP A 202 -13.65 -4.86 12.03
CA ASP A 202 -12.92 -6.14 12.19
C ASP A 202 -12.00 -6.10 13.41
N GLU A 203 -12.11 -7.13 14.26
CA GLU A 203 -11.37 -7.23 15.52
C GLU A 203 -9.87 -7.48 15.30
N HIS A 204 -9.49 -8.27 14.30
CA HIS A 204 -8.08 -8.59 14.03
C HIS A 204 -7.33 -7.35 13.55
N ALA A 205 -7.89 -6.59 12.62
CA ALA A 205 -7.29 -5.33 12.15
C ALA A 205 -7.18 -4.30 13.28
N THR A 206 -8.17 -4.24 14.17
CA THR A 206 -8.16 -3.35 15.34
C THR A 206 -7.08 -3.77 16.35
N ASN A 207 -6.95 -5.06 16.63
CA ASN A 207 -5.89 -5.60 17.50
C ASN A 207 -4.51 -5.33 16.91
N HIS A 208 -4.33 -5.50 15.59
CA HIS A 208 -3.09 -5.19 14.89
C HIS A 208 -2.67 -3.72 15.08
N PHE A 209 -3.62 -2.79 14.99
CA PHE A 209 -3.37 -1.38 15.30
C PHE A 209 -2.89 -1.16 16.73
N TRP A 210 -3.49 -1.81 17.73
CA TRP A 210 -3.07 -1.64 19.13
C TRP A 210 -1.71 -2.26 19.46
N LEU A 211 -1.27 -3.26 18.69
CA LEU A 211 0.08 -3.81 18.78
C LEU A 211 1.14 -2.84 18.26
N GLN A 212 0.75 -1.88 17.42
CA GLN A 212 1.61 -0.81 16.93
C GLN A 212 1.60 0.36 17.94
N ASN A 213 2.77 0.85 18.33
CA ASN A 213 2.92 1.87 19.38
C ASN A 213 2.59 3.30 18.89
N TRP A 214 1.41 3.52 18.32
CA TRP A 214 0.95 4.81 17.76
C TRP A 214 0.91 5.97 18.76
N THR A 215 0.95 5.71 20.07
CA THR A 215 0.87 6.75 21.11
C THR A 215 2.20 7.12 21.74
N ASN A 216 3.27 6.36 21.47
CA ASN A 216 4.59 6.53 22.09
C ASN A 216 5.69 6.95 21.11
N ALA A 217 5.34 7.27 19.86
CA ALA A 217 6.26 7.63 18.79
C ALA A 217 6.28 9.14 18.51
#